data_AF-A0AB37UD08-F1
#
_entry.id   AF-A0AB37UD08-F1
#
_cell.length_a   1.000
_cell.length_b   1.000
_cell.length_c   1.000
_cell.angle_alpha   90.00
_cell.angle_beta   90.00
_cell.angle_gamma   90.00
#
_symmetry.space_group_name_H-M   'P 1'
#
loop_
_entity.id
_entity.type
_entity.pdbx_description
1 polymer ?
#
loop_
_entity_poly.entity_id
_entity_poly.type
_entity_poly.pdbx_seq_one_letter_code
_entity_poly.pdbx_strand_id
1 'polypeptide(L)' 'MSEEEIRIVLQSHAEGSSLRGISRISGLAYDTVVSIIQAAAEKAQLVHNAEVQNVDTDAIAADELWSFVEKNKNTACQRN' A
#
# COMPACT_ATOMS: atom_id res chain seq x y z
N MET A 1 -16.76 11.25 -6.44
CA MET A 1 -15.31 11.51 -6.50
C MET A 1 -14.88 11.30 -7.94
N SER A 2 -14.14 12.25 -8.49
CA SER A 2 -13.64 12.21 -9.86
C SER A 2 -12.46 11.25 -9.99
N GLU A 3 -12.21 10.78 -11.21
CA GLU A 3 -11.02 9.97 -11.51
C GLU A 3 -9.72 10.73 -11.24
N GLU A 4 -9.72 12.05 -11.46
CA GLU A 4 -8.55 12.90 -11.23
C GLU A 4 -8.18 12.98 -9.75
N GLU A 5 -9.17 13.11 -8.86
CA GLU A 5 -8.93 13.08 -7.41
C GLU A 5 -8.31 11.74 -6.96
N ILE A 6 -8.78 10.62 -7.52
CA ILE A 6 -8.21 9.29 -7.24
C ILE A 6 -6.75 9.23 -7.70
N ARG A 7 -6.48 9.70 -8.92
CA ARG A 7 -5.13 9.71 -9.50
C ARG A 7 -4.16 10.51 -8.64
N ILE A 8 -4.57 11.70 -8.19
CA ILE A 8 -3.74 12.55 -7.33
C ILE A 8 -3.41 11.83 -6.01
N VAL A 9 -4.38 11.17 -5.37
CA VAL A 9 -4.16 10.41 -4.13
C VAL A 9 -3.14 9.28 -4.34
N LEU A 10 -3.32 8.49 -5.41
CA LEU A 10 -2.43 7.36 -5.70
C LEU A 10 -1.02 7.82 -6.06
N GLN A 11 -0.90 8.84 -6.91
CA GLN A 11 0.38 9.42 -7.31
C GLN A 11 1.13 10.01 -6.10
N SER A 12 0.44 10.79 -5.27
CA SER A 12 1.04 11.40 -4.08
C SER A 12 1.55 10.33 -3.10
N HIS A 13 0.81 9.23 -2.94
CA HIS A 13 1.23 8.13 -2.08
C HIS A 13 2.45 7.39 -2.63
N ALA A 14 2.49 7.13 -3.94
CA ALA A 14 3.62 6.51 -4.61
C ALA A 14 4.90 7.35 -4.52
N GLU A 15 4.77 8.68 -4.46
CA GLU A 15 5.87 9.63 -4.26
C GLU A 15 6.32 9.75 -2.79
N GLY A 16 5.69 9.03 -1.87
CA GLY A 16 6.07 9.00 -0.45
C GLY A 16 5.32 9.99 0.44
N SER A 17 4.24 10.62 -0.05
CA SER A 17 3.41 11.47 0.80
C SER A 17 2.63 10.64 1.83
N SER A 18 2.62 11.11 3.08
CA SER A 18 1.79 10.50 4.13
C SER A 18 0.30 10.66 3.84
N LEU A 19 -0.53 9.71 4.27
CA LEU A 19 -2.00 9.76 4.10
C LEU A 19 -2.60 11.04 4.70
N ARG A 20 -2.05 11.52 5.82
CA ARG A 20 -2.44 12.79 6.45
C ARG A 20 -2.04 14.01 5.61
N GLY A 21 -0.86 13.97 4.99
CA GLY A 21 -0.40 15.01 4.07
C GLY A 21 -1.31 15.10 2.84
N ILE A 22 -1.64 13.96 2.26
CA ILE A 22 -2.55 13.85 1.11
C ILE A 22 -3.91 14.43 1.48
N SER A 23 -4.51 14.00 2.60
CA SER A 23 -5.80 14.53 3.07
C SER A 23 -5.81 16.06 3.25
N ARG A 24 -4.72 16.65 3.74
CA ARG A 24 -4.59 18.11 3.89
C ARG A 24 -4.51 18.83 2.55
N ILE A 25 -3.75 18.29 1.58
CA ILE A 25 -3.50 18.93 0.29
C ILE A 25 -4.71 18.77 -0.65
N SER A 26 -5.32 17.58 -0.67
CA SER A 26 -6.48 17.29 -1.54
C SER A 26 -7.81 17.76 -0.94
N GLY A 27 -7.86 18.07 0.36
CA GLY A 27 -9.10 18.41 1.06
C GLY A 27 -10.04 17.21 1.29
N LEU A 28 -9.62 16.00 0.92
CA LEU A 28 -10.39 14.78 1.16
C LEU A 28 -10.33 14.39 2.63
N ALA A 29 -11.43 13.82 3.13
CA ALA A 29 -11.44 13.22 4.46
C ALA A 29 -10.38 12.12 4.57
N TYR A 30 -9.73 12.03 5.73
CA TYR A 30 -8.65 11.06 5.97
C TYR A 30 -9.09 9.62 5.66
N ASP A 31 -10.28 9.22 6.12
CA ASP A 31 -10.80 7.87 5.88
C ASP A 31 -11.10 7.59 4.40
N THR A 32 -11.43 8.63 3.63
CA THR A 32 -11.56 8.52 2.17
C THR A 32 -10.20 8.25 1.54
N VAL A 33 -9.14 8.95 1.94
CA VAL A 33 -7.77 8.66 1.48
C VAL A 33 -7.35 7.24 1.84
N VAL A 34 -7.60 6.81 3.09
CA VAL A 34 -7.28 5.44 3.54
C VAL A 34 -7.99 4.38 2.70
N SER A 35 -9.29 4.52 2.47
CA SER A 35 -10.08 3.54 1.70
C SER A 35 -9.65 3.46 0.22
N ILE A 36 -9.25 4.58 -0.40
CA ILE A 36 -8.69 4.59 -1.75
C ILE A 36 -7.38 3.78 -1.80
N ILE A 37 -6.46 4.04 -0.88
CA ILE A 37 -5.16 3.35 -0.84
C ILE A 37 -5.35 1.86 -0.56
N GLN A 38 -6.26 1.50 0.35
CA GLN A 38 -6.55 0.10 0.64
C GLN A 38 -7.11 -0.64 -0.59
N ALA A 39 -8.10 -0.07 -1.26
CA ALA A 39 -8.68 -0.67 -2.47
C ALA A 39 -7.66 -0.79 -3.61
N ALA A 40 -6.75 0.18 -3.73
CA ALA A 40 -5.66 0.12 -4.71
C ALA A 40 -4.63 -0.98 -4.35
N ALA A 41 -4.28 -1.12 -3.08
CA ALA A 41 -3.35 -2.16 -2.61
C ALA A 41 -3.90 -3.57 -2.86
N GLU A 42 -5.18 -3.81 -2.55
CA GLU A 42 -5.84 -5.10 -2.82
C GLU A 42 -5.80 -5.44 -4.32
N LYS A 43 -6.13 -4.48 -5.19
CA LYS A 43 -6.05 -4.68 -6.64
C LYS A 43 -4.63 -4.88 -7.15
N ALA A 44 -3.67 -4.12 -6.63
CA ALA A 44 -2.27 -4.24 -7.00
C ALA A 44 -1.74 -5.65 -6.66
N GLN A 45 -2.13 -6.20 -5.51
CA GLN A 45 -1.76 -7.57 -5.14
C GLN A 45 -2.37 -8.61 -6.09
N LEU A 46 -3.63 -8.44 -6.50
CA LEU A 46 -4.27 -9.34 -7.46
C LEU A 46 -3.56 -9.31 -8.82
N VAL A 47 -3.26 -8.12 -9.33
CA VAL A 47 -2.51 -7.95 -10.59
C VAL A 47 -1.11 -8.56 -10.47
N HIS A 48 -0.39 -8.27 -9.39
CA HIS A 48 0.94 -8.84 -9.16
C HIS A 48 0.91 -10.37 -9.14
N ASN A 49 -0.04 -10.97 -8.41
CA ASN A 49 -0.16 -12.42 -8.33
C ASN A 49 -0.56 -13.07 -9.66
N ALA A 50 -1.32 -12.37 -10.50
CA ALA A 50 -1.73 -12.88 -11.81
C ALA A 50 -0.62 -12.77 -12.86
N GLU A 51 0.10 -11.64 -12.88
CA GLU A 51 1.06 -11.31 -13.93
C GLU A 51 2.48 -11.78 -13.62
N VAL A 52 2.89 -11.78 -12.35
CA VAL A 52 4.26 -12.15 -11.93
C VAL A 52 4.31 -13.64 -11.62
N GLN A 53 4.16 -14.46 -12.64
CA GLN A 53 4.24 -15.92 -12.56
C GLN A 53 5.24 -16.49 -13.56
N ASN A 54 6.01 -17.50 -13.15
CA ASN A 54 6.97 -18.21 -14.01
C ASN A 54 7.89 -17.25 -14.80
N VAL A 55 8.39 -16.21 -14.13
CA VAL A 55 9.25 -15.21 -14.77
C VAL A 55 10.57 -15.86 -15.15
N ASP A 56 10.88 -15.85 -16.44
CA ASP A 56 12.15 -16.34 -16.96
C ASP A 56 13.28 -15.40 -16.53
N THR A 57 14.24 -15.90 -15.74
CA THR A 57 15.32 -15.11 -15.18
C THR A 57 16.60 -15.94 -15.06
N ASP A 58 17.73 -15.36 -15.45
CA ASP A 58 19.05 -16.01 -15.34
C ASP A 58 19.59 -16.01 -13.91
N ALA A 59 19.18 -15.04 -13.09
CA ALA A 59 19.62 -14.86 -11.72
C ALA A 59 18.54 -14.19 -10.86
N ILE A 60 18.46 -14.58 -9.59
CA ILE A 60 17.50 -14.05 -8.62
C ILE A 60 18.28 -13.29 -7.54
N ALA A 61 17.93 -12.03 -7.33
CA ALA A 61 18.37 -11.24 -6.19
C ALA A 61 17.24 -11.13 -5.18
N ALA A 62 17.56 -11.32 -3.90
CA ALA A 62 16.64 -11.14 -2.80
C ALA A 62 17.26 -10.18 -1.79
N ASP A 63 16.44 -9.29 -1.24
CA ASP A 63 16.82 -8.32 -0.22
C ASP A 63 15.70 -8.24 0.83
N GLU A 64 16.03 -7.75 2.01
CA GLU A 64 15.09 -7.64 3.13
C GLU A 64 14.71 -6.18 3.38
N LEU A 65 13.41 -5.95 3.49
CA LEU A 65 12.86 -4.64 3.81
C LEU A 65 12.31 -4.65 5.24
N TRP A 66 12.95 -3.88 6.11
CA TRP A 66 12.63 -3.82 7.53
C TRP A 66 11.83 -2.56 7.86
N SER A 67 10.74 -2.72 8.62
CA SER A 67 9.93 -1.60 9.12
C SER A 67 9.33 -1.92 10.48
N PHE A 68 8.97 -0.87 11.22
CA PHE A 68 8.25 -1.01 12.48
C PHE A 68 6.76 -1.20 12.22
N VAL A 69 6.18 -2.23 12.85
CA VAL A 69 4.75 -2.50 12.80
C VAL A 69 4.21 -2.66 14.20
N GLU A 70 3.08 -2.00 14.49
CA GLU A 70 2.36 -2.21 15.74
C GLU A 70 1.63 -3.55 15.65
N LYS A 71 2.17 -4.57 16.33
CA LYS A 71 1.54 -5.89 16.41
C LYS A 71 0.57 -5.94 17.59
N ASN A 72 -0.57 -6.58 17.38
CA ASN A 72 -1.50 -6.86 18.47
C ASN A 72 -0.84 -7.80 19.49
N LYS A 73 -0.64 -7.30 20.72
CA LYS A 73 0.04 -8.01 21.81
C LYS A 73 -0.62 -9.35 22.17
N ASN A 74 -1.94 -9.45 21.96
CA ASN A 74 -2.71 -10.65 22.28
C ASN A 74 -2.53 -11.78 21.26
N THR A 75 -2.18 -11.45 20.01
CA THR A 75 -1.99 -12.45 18.94
C THR A 75 -0.54 -12.70 18.59
N ALA A 76 0.35 -11.71 18.79
CA ALA A 76 1.76 -11.82 18.44
C ALA A 76 2.59 -12.59 19.47
N CYS A 77 2.19 -12.60 20.74
CA CYS A 77 2.81 -13.44 21.76
C CYS A 77 2.15 -14.82 21.71
N GLN A 78 2.83 -15.82 21.13
CA GLN A 78 2.40 -17.20 21.31
C GLN A 78 2.49 -17.52 22.81
N ARG A 79 1.34 -17.74 23.45
CA ARG A 79 1.29 -18.25 24.82
C ARG A 79 1.79 -19.70 24.76
N ASN A 80 3.01 -19.94 25.25
CA ASN A 80 3.55 -21.27 25.49
C ASN A 80 2.71 -22.00 26.55
#